data_AF-A0A5K1CPM0-F1
#
_entry.id   AF-A0A5K1CPM0-F1
#
_cell.length_a   1.000
_cell.length_b   1.000
_cell.length_c   1.000
_cell.angle_alpha   90.00
_cell.angle_beta   90.00
_cell.angle_gamma   90.00
#
_symmetry.space_group_name_H-M   'P 1'
#
loop_
_entity.id
_entity.type
_entity.pdbx_description
1 polymer ?
#
loop_
_entity_poly.entity_id
_entity_poly.type
_entity_poly.pdbx_seq_one_letter_code
_entity_poly.pdbx_strand_id
1 'polypeptide(L)' 'NWSYERIDGMISGADRQIRIDRFNAKNSTRFCFLLSTRAGGLGINLATADTVIIYD' A
#
# COMPACT_ATOMS: atom_id res chain seq x y z
N ASN A 1 12.03 -11.98 8.14
CA ASN A 1 11.52 -10.61 8.37
C ASN A 1 11.13 -10.04 7.00
N TRP A 2 9.85 -9.74 6.75
CA TRP A 2 9.39 -9.27 5.44
C TRP A 2 9.17 -7.75 5.46
N SER A 3 9.59 -7.06 4.40
CA SER A 3 9.40 -5.61 4.25
C SER A 3 7.98 -5.31 3.76
N TYR A 4 7.34 -4.27 4.28
CA TYR A 4 5.99 -3.89 3.88
C TYR A 4 5.79 -2.37 3.91
N GLU A 5 4.75 -1.91 3.23
CA GLU A 5 4.18 -0.57 3.41
C GLU A 5 2.78 -0.70 4.01
N ARG A 6 2.27 0.38 4.62
CA ARG A 6 0.94 0.40 5.23
C ARG A 6 0.25 1.72 4.98
N ILE A 7 -1.04 1.74 4.70
CA ILE A 7 -1.86 2.96 4.79
C ILE A 7 -3.08 2.69 5.67
N ASP A 8 -3.28 3.57 6.64
CA ASP A 8 -4.52 3.71 7.39
C ASP A 8 -5.05 5.14 7.33
N GLY A 9 -6.16 5.40 8.01
CA GLY A 9 -6.86 6.68 7.98
C GLY A 9 -6.13 7.85 8.64
N MET A 10 -4.97 7.63 9.27
CA MET A 10 -4.21 8.67 9.97
C MET A 10 -3.08 9.24 9.11
N ILE A 11 -2.80 8.65 7.94
CA ILE A 11 -1.68 9.03 7.07
C ILE A 11 -2.07 10.19 6.16
N SER A 12 -1.18 11.19 6.09
CA SER A 12 -1.36 12.35 5.20
C SER A 12 -1.40 11.94 3.72
N GLY A 13 -2.01 12.79 2.87
CA GLY A 13 -2.07 12.53 1.43
C GLY A 13 -0.69 12.42 0.76
N ALA A 14 0.27 13.24 1.18
CA ALA A 14 1.63 13.21 0.64
C ALA A 14 2.36 11.90 1.05
N ASP A 15 2.28 11.51 2.31
CA ASP A 15 2.87 10.26 2.79
C ASP A 15 2.23 9.03 2.14
N ARG A 16 0.93 9.08 1.86
CA ARG A 16 0.22 8.04 1.10
C ARG A 16 0.88 7.83 -0.27
N GLN A 17 1.10 8.90 -1.03
CA GLN A 17 1.69 8.79 -2.37
C GLN A 17 3.11 8.21 -2.31
N ILE A 18 3.94 8.68 -1.38
CA ILE A 18 5.31 8.18 -1.20
C ILE A 18 5.32 6.66 -0.93
N ARG A 19 4.38 6.16 -0.11
CA ARG A 19 4.26 4.72 0.19
C ARG A 19 3.84 3.92 -1.04
N ILE A 20 2.88 4.44 -1.81
CA ILE A 20 2.43 3.85 -3.08
C ILE A 20 3.59 3.77 -4.07
N ASP A 21 4.35 4.85 -4.25
CA ASP A 21 5.48 4.90 -5.17
C ASP A 21 6.58 3.92 -4.78
N ARG A 22 6.88 3.77 -3.49
CA ARG A 22 7.84 2.77 -3.01
C ARG A 22 7.40 1.34 -3.27
N PHE A 23 6.11 1.05 -3.18
CA PHE A 23 5.57 -0.28 -3.48
C PHE A 23 5.55 -0.56 -4.99
N ASN A 24 5.17 0.43 -5.80
CA ASN A 24 5.14 0.33 -7.25
C ASN A 24 6.51 0.48 -7.93
N ALA A 25 7.56 0.79 -7.17
CA ALA A 25 8.91 0.90 -7.72
C ALA A 25 9.32 -0.41 -8.41
N LYS A 26 9.93 -0.31 -9.60
CA LYS A 26 10.30 -1.47 -10.45
C LYS A 26 11.11 -2.55 -9.74
N ASN A 27 11.92 -2.16 -8.75
CA ASN A 27 12.73 -3.04 -7.93
C ASN A 27 12.34 -2.95 -6.44
N SER A 28 11.05 -2.77 -6.15
CA SER A 28 10.58 -2.70 -4.78
C SER A 28 10.94 -3.98 -4.02
N THR A 29 11.49 -3.82 -2.82
CA THR A 29 11.75 -4.94 -1.90
C THR A 29 10.58 -5.17 -0.94
N ARG A 30 9.47 -4.44 -1.13
CA ARG A 30 8.26 -4.55 -0.31
C ARG A 30 7.48 -5.78 -0.74
N PHE A 31 7.31 -6.73 0.18
CA PHE A 31 6.58 -7.96 -0.05
C PHE A 31 5.06 -7.72 -0.06
N CYS A 32 4.57 -6.91 0.87
CA CYS A 32 3.13 -6.64 0.96
C CYS A 32 2.81 -5.17 1.24
N PHE A 33 1.56 -4.81 0.94
CA PHE A 33 0.98 -3.52 1.26
C PHE A 33 -0.25 -3.74 2.14
N LEU A 34 -0.22 -3.21 3.37
CA LEU A 34 -1.34 -3.33 4.30
C LEU A 34 -2.28 -2.14 4.17
N LEU A 35 -3.56 -2.43 3.97
CA LEU A 35 -4.60 -1.42 3.83
C LEU A 35 -5.67 -1.61 4.87
N SER A 36 -6.05 -0.52 5.55
CA SER A 36 -7.34 -0.49 6.24
C SER A 36 -8.48 -0.35 5.23
N THR A 37 -9.62 -0.99 5.48
CA THR A 37 -10.84 -0.89 4.65
C THR A 37 -11.26 0.57 4.40
N ARG A 38 -11.10 1.45 5.40
CA ARG A 38 -11.36 2.89 5.26
C ARG A 38 -10.39 3.60 4.30
N ALA A 39 -9.14 3.14 4.21
CA ALA A 39 -8.12 3.76 3.36
C ALA A 39 -8.20 3.34 1.89
N GLY A 40 -8.67 2.12 1.61
CA GLY A 40 -8.78 1.56 0.26
C GLY A 40 -9.83 2.25 -0.62
N GLY A 41 -10.90 2.77 -0.03
CA GLY A 41 -12.00 3.44 -0.76
C GLY A 41 -11.68 4.84 -1.31
N LEU A 42 -10.46 5.35 -1.10
CA LEU A 42 -10.08 6.72 -1.46
C LEU A 42 -9.41 6.83 -2.86
N GLY A 43 -9.38 5.76 -3.65
CA GLY A 43 -8.71 5.73 -4.94
C GLY A 43 -7.20 5.60 -4.76
N ILE A 44 -6.71 4.37 -4.72
CA ILE A 44 -5.28 4.03 -4.70
C ILE A 44 -4.96 3.11 -5.88
N ASN A 45 -3.75 3.23 -6.41
CA ASN A 45 -3.29 2.40 -7.51
C ASN A 45 -2.06 1.58 -7.07
N LEU A 46 -2.25 0.29 -6.82
CA LEU A 46 -1.20 -0.66 -6.48
C LEU A 46 -0.95 -1.61 -7.67
N ALA A 47 -0.56 -1.05 -8.81
CA ALA A 47 -0.46 -1.76 -10.08
C ALA A 47 0.59 -2.89 -10.10
N THR A 48 1.55 -2.88 -9.18
CA THR A 48 2.57 -3.95 -9.08
C THR A 48 2.14 -5.13 -8.22
N ALA A 49 1.01 -5.03 -7.51
CA ALA A 49 0.43 -6.17 -6.81
C ALA A 49 -0.29 -7.10 -7.79
N ASP A 50 -0.16 -8.41 -7.58
CA ASP A 50 -0.86 -9.46 -8.33
C ASP A 50 -1.90 -10.20 -7.47
N THR A 51 -1.78 -10.10 -6.14
CA THR A 51 -2.58 -10.85 -5.18
C THR A 51 -3.22 -9.91 -4.16
N VAL A 52 -4.52 -10.09 -3.94
CA VAL A 52 -5.30 -9.34 -2.94
C VAL A 52 -5.85 -10.32 -1.91
N ILE A 53 -5.59 -10.03 -0.63
CA ILE A 53 -6.13 -10.78 0.50
C ILE A 53 -7.10 -9.86 1.24
N ILE A 54 -8.36 -10.28 1.35
CA ILE A 54 -9.35 -9.63 2.21
C ILE A 54 -9.31 -10.33 3.56
N TYR A 55 -9.02 -9.57 4.60
CA TYR A 55 -8.89 -10.04 5.97
C TYR A 55 -9.69 -9.10 6.89
N ASP A 56 -10.33 -9.68 7.90
CA ASP A 56 -11.02 -8.97 8.99
C ASP A 56 -10.36 -9.35 10.33
#